data_AF-A0A6M3L267-F1
#
_entry.id   AF-A0A6M3L267-F1
#
_cell.length_a   1.000
_cell.length_b   1.000
_cell.length_c   1.000
_cell.angle_alpha   90.00
_cell.angle_beta   90.00
_cell.angle_gamma   90.00
#
_symmetry.space_group_name_H-M   'P 1'
#
loop_
_entity.id
_entity.type
_entity.pdbx_description
1 polymer ?
#
loop_
_entity_poly.entity_id
_entity_poly.type
_entity_poly.pdbx_seq_one_letter_code
_entity_poly.pdbx_strand_id
1 'polypeptide(L)'
;MGDLAEYIGPRDPRWNRKLVAGWVDQDDVARSQTKKVVQIFNPIAPKVIGASAGNHEYRFMLHQSDNVQEWICEGLSVTNLGYSCFVHLVFERENSNEHHLFKGCITHGGSGATTDTGAKNALRKWMTQNDALWYAYGHLHRVGMIDRDELGTNQINKIIDKETIGVLTGCFFRTYQDGVDPSYGEMRTFEPNTIGYSVIEFDINEGSMSFQKKVYKEVD
;
A
#
# COMPACT_ATOMS: atom_id res chain seq x y z
N MET A 1 -0.71 -3.73 0.46
CA MET A 1 0.05 -2.74 1.27
C MET A 1 -0.95 -1.72 1.77
N GLY A 2 -0.77 -1.22 2.99
CA GLY A 2 -1.72 -0.33 3.63
C GLY A 2 -2.16 -0.88 4.98
N ASP A 3 -2.98 -0.11 5.69
CA ASP A 3 -3.73 -0.61 6.84
C ASP A 3 -4.80 -1.59 6.31
N LEU A 4 -4.59 -2.89 6.51
CA LEU A 4 -5.47 -3.95 6.00
C LEU A 4 -6.71 -4.11 6.87
N ALA A 5 -6.61 -3.72 8.14
CA ALA A 5 -7.73 -3.50 9.03
C ALA A 5 -7.43 -2.38 10.05
N GLU A 6 -8.42 -2.03 10.87
CA GLU A 6 -8.32 -0.90 11.80
C GLU A 6 -7.56 -1.26 13.09
N TYR A 7 -7.76 -2.46 13.61
CA TYR A 7 -7.24 -2.94 14.91
C TYR A 7 -7.45 -1.97 16.09
N ILE A 8 -8.47 -1.10 15.99
CA ILE A 8 -8.89 -0.18 17.04
C ILE A 8 -9.71 -1.00 18.04
N GLY A 9 -9.21 -1.14 19.27
CA GLY A 9 -9.90 -1.82 20.36
C GLY A 9 -10.25 -0.87 21.53
N PRO A 10 -10.90 -1.35 22.59
CA PRO A 10 -11.44 -0.51 23.68
C PRO A 10 -10.47 0.43 24.41
N ARG A 11 -9.16 0.20 24.29
CA ARG A 11 -8.10 1.04 24.88
C ARG A 11 -7.62 2.16 23.96
N ASP A 12 -8.00 2.15 22.68
CA ASP A 12 -7.65 3.18 21.71
C ASP A 12 -8.63 4.38 21.84
N PRO A 13 -8.15 5.64 21.91
CA PRO A 13 -9.02 6.81 22.00
C PRO A 13 -10.01 6.97 20.84
N ARG A 14 -9.76 6.32 19.70
CA ARG A 14 -10.65 6.30 18.53
C ARG A 14 -11.78 5.29 18.66
N TRP A 15 -11.77 4.43 19.68
CA TRP A 15 -12.77 3.38 19.85
C TRP A 15 -14.17 3.95 20.06
N ASN A 16 -15.09 3.52 19.20
CA ASN A 16 -16.51 3.80 19.34
C ASN A 16 -17.30 2.53 19.04
N ARG A 17 -17.96 1.97 20.06
CA ARG A 17 -18.76 0.74 19.95
C ARG A 17 -19.84 0.81 18.88
N LYS A 18 -20.36 2.00 18.58
CA LYS A 18 -21.40 2.21 17.55
C LYS A 18 -20.87 2.05 16.12
N LEU A 19 -19.56 2.25 15.92
CA LEU A 19 -18.89 2.14 14.62
C LEU A 19 -18.35 0.73 14.36
N VAL A 20 -18.45 -0.18 15.33
CA VAL A 20 -17.95 -1.55 15.18
C VAL A 20 -18.92 -2.34 14.30
N ALA A 21 -18.40 -2.89 13.19
CA ALA A 21 -19.20 -3.70 12.30
C ALA A 21 -19.74 -4.95 13.03
N GLY A 22 -20.98 -5.36 12.75
CA GLY A 22 -21.66 -6.43 13.50
C GLY A 22 -21.03 -7.82 13.39
N TRP A 23 -20.08 -8.03 12.47
CA TRP A 23 -19.32 -9.28 12.35
C TRP A 23 -18.07 -9.31 13.24
N VAL A 24 -17.72 -8.19 13.88
CA VAL A 24 -16.55 -8.07 14.76
C VAL A 24 -16.96 -8.48 16.18
N ASP A 25 -16.29 -9.51 16.71
CA ASP A 25 -16.32 -9.78 18.14
C ASP A 25 -15.62 -8.65 18.89
N GLN A 26 -16.34 -7.95 19.76
CA GLN A 26 -15.80 -6.81 20.50
C GLN A 26 -14.79 -7.25 21.59
N ASP A 27 -14.82 -8.52 22.00
CA ASP A 27 -13.86 -9.09 22.94
C ASP A 27 -12.61 -9.63 22.22
N ASP A 28 -12.69 -9.87 20.91
CA ASP A 28 -11.59 -10.34 20.05
C ASP A 28 -11.58 -9.61 18.69
N VAL A 29 -11.40 -8.28 18.75
CA VAL A 29 -11.41 -7.40 17.57
C VAL A 29 -10.32 -7.82 16.58
N ALA A 30 -9.12 -8.10 17.07
CA ALA A 30 -7.97 -8.39 16.24
C ALA A 30 -8.18 -9.65 15.41
N ARG A 31 -8.55 -10.76 16.05
CA ARG A 31 -8.76 -12.02 15.33
C ARG A 31 -9.96 -11.96 14.40
N SER A 32 -11.03 -11.26 14.79
CA SER A 32 -12.19 -11.04 13.92
C SER A 32 -11.78 -10.34 12.63
N GLN A 33 -11.04 -9.23 12.74
CA GLN A 33 -10.58 -8.45 11.60
C GLN A 33 -9.57 -9.23 10.74
N THR A 34 -8.58 -9.89 11.36
CA THR A 34 -7.63 -10.77 10.63
C THR A 34 -8.35 -11.84 9.82
N LYS A 35 -9.31 -12.56 10.42
CA LYS A 35 -10.11 -13.57 9.69
C LYS A 35 -10.85 -12.96 8.51
N LYS A 36 -11.39 -11.76 8.67
CA LYS A 36 -12.11 -11.08 7.59
C LYS A 36 -11.18 -10.65 6.46
N VAL A 37 -10.00 -10.12 6.77
CA VAL A 37 -8.95 -9.79 5.80
C VAL A 37 -8.57 -11.04 5.02
N VAL A 38 -8.22 -12.13 5.72
CA VAL A 38 -7.89 -13.41 5.07
C VAL A 38 -9.02 -13.86 4.16
N GLN A 39 -10.28 -13.85 4.62
CA GLN A 39 -11.44 -14.21 3.82
C GLN A 39 -11.56 -13.39 2.52
N ILE A 40 -11.37 -12.07 2.59
CA ILE A 40 -11.50 -11.15 1.45
C ILE A 40 -10.39 -11.38 0.43
N PHE A 41 -9.15 -11.55 0.89
CA PHE A 41 -7.97 -11.62 0.02
C PHE A 41 -7.63 -13.05 -0.44
N ASN A 42 -8.12 -14.09 0.23
CA ASN A 42 -7.83 -15.49 -0.12
C ASN A 42 -8.10 -15.84 -1.60
N PRO A 43 -9.20 -15.37 -2.24
CA PRO A 43 -9.44 -15.64 -3.66
C PRO A 43 -8.36 -15.12 -4.62
N ILE A 44 -7.58 -14.11 -4.21
CA ILE A 44 -6.50 -13.54 -5.01
C ILE A 44 -5.10 -13.80 -4.45
N ALA A 45 -4.99 -14.49 -3.31
CA ALA A 45 -3.72 -14.79 -2.66
C ALA A 45 -2.67 -15.43 -3.59
N PRO A 46 -3.02 -16.37 -4.51
CA PRO A 46 -2.04 -16.93 -5.46
C PRO A 46 -1.39 -15.91 -6.41
N LYS A 47 -1.94 -14.69 -6.52
CA LYS A 47 -1.41 -13.60 -7.34
C LYS A 47 -0.67 -12.54 -6.51
N VAL A 48 -0.61 -12.71 -5.19
CA VAL A 48 -0.02 -11.73 -4.27
C VAL A 48 1.40 -12.18 -3.91
N ILE A 49 2.39 -11.37 -4.29
CA ILE A 49 3.81 -11.63 -3.99
C ILE A 49 4.14 -11.51 -2.48
N GLY A 50 3.32 -10.75 -1.74
CA GLY A 50 3.48 -10.52 -0.32
C GLY A 50 2.56 -9.42 0.20
N ALA A 51 2.44 -9.33 1.52
CA ALA A 51 1.68 -8.28 2.21
C ALA A 51 2.62 -7.42 3.07
N SER A 52 2.39 -6.12 3.06
CA SER A 52 3.15 -5.15 3.86
C SER A 52 2.24 -4.54 4.93
N ALA A 53 2.79 -4.40 6.13
CA ALA A 53 2.11 -3.91 7.32
C ALA A 53 1.84 -2.41 7.24
N GLY A 54 0.64 -2.01 7.67
CA GLY A 54 0.28 -0.63 7.92
C GLY A 54 0.70 -0.16 9.31
N ASN A 55 0.36 1.10 9.61
CA ASN A 55 0.60 1.68 10.93
C ASN A 55 -0.40 1.15 11.96
N HIS A 56 -1.55 0.63 11.54
CA HIS A 56 -2.51 -0.02 12.43
C HIS A 56 -1.98 -1.37 12.93
N GLU A 57 -1.51 -2.24 12.04
CA GLU A 57 -0.87 -3.51 12.40
C GLU A 57 0.35 -3.28 13.30
N TYR A 58 1.20 -2.31 12.93
CA TYR A 58 2.42 -2.01 13.68
C TYR A 58 2.12 -1.47 15.09
N ARG A 59 1.15 -0.54 15.23
CA ARG A 59 0.73 -0.04 16.54
C ARG A 59 0.11 -1.14 17.40
N PHE A 60 -0.69 -2.02 16.81
CA PHE A 60 -1.27 -3.14 17.54
C PHE A 60 -0.18 -4.04 18.11
N MET A 61 0.82 -4.40 17.29
CA MET A 61 1.97 -5.18 17.72
C MET A 61 2.73 -4.54 18.89
N LEU A 62 2.99 -3.23 18.83
CA LEU A 62 3.71 -2.54 19.91
C LEU A 62 2.94 -2.47 21.23
N HIS A 63 1.60 -2.37 21.18
CA HIS A 63 0.78 -2.11 22.36
C HIS A 63 0.10 -3.36 22.95
N GLN A 64 -0.10 -4.41 22.14
CA GLN A 64 -0.74 -5.65 22.55
C GLN A 64 0.19 -6.87 22.47
N SER A 65 1.44 -6.69 22.03
CA SER A 65 2.45 -7.76 21.91
C SER A 65 2.04 -8.93 21.00
N ASP A 66 1.12 -8.68 20.05
CA ASP A 66 0.61 -9.65 19.08
C ASP A 66 0.85 -9.18 17.65
N ASN A 67 1.27 -10.09 16.77
CA ASN A 67 1.61 -9.75 15.39
C ASN A 67 0.50 -10.12 14.41
N VAL A 68 -0.50 -9.24 14.30
CA VAL A 68 -1.64 -9.42 13.38
C VAL A 68 -1.23 -9.46 11.90
N GLN A 69 -0.11 -8.82 11.54
CA GLN A 69 0.43 -8.88 10.19
C GLN A 69 0.89 -10.30 9.86
N GLU A 70 1.58 -10.97 10.79
CA GLU A 70 2.02 -12.34 10.60
C GLU A 70 0.82 -13.28 10.42
N TRP A 71 -0.21 -13.14 11.25
CA TRP A 71 -1.43 -13.95 11.13
C TRP A 71 -2.13 -13.78 9.78
N ILE A 72 -2.15 -12.56 9.22
CA ILE A 72 -2.66 -12.32 7.86
C ILE A 72 -1.80 -13.04 6.83
N CYS A 73 -0.47 -12.91 6.92
CA CYS A 73 0.46 -13.49 5.95
C CYS A 73 0.41 -15.02 5.96
N GLU A 74 0.40 -15.63 7.15
CA GLU A 74 0.20 -17.07 7.36
C GLU A 74 -1.14 -17.53 6.78
N GLY A 75 -2.23 -16.83 7.10
CA GLY A 75 -3.58 -17.16 6.63
C GLY A 75 -3.74 -17.07 5.11
N LEU A 76 -2.98 -16.21 4.44
CA LEU A 76 -2.95 -16.06 2.98
C LEU A 76 -1.86 -16.89 2.31
N SER A 77 -0.94 -17.47 3.07
CA SER A 77 0.27 -18.14 2.54
C SER A 77 1.10 -17.24 1.64
N VAL A 78 1.29 -15.98 2.05
CA VAL A 78 2.07 -14.97 1.33
C VAL A 78 3.23 -14.47 2.18
N THR A 79 4.26 -13.93 1.54
CA THR A 79 5.42 -13.35 2.23
C THR A 79 5.02 -12.14 3.05
N ASN A 80 5.46 -12.08 4.31
CA ASN A 80 5.41 -10.86 5.12
C ASN A 80 6.53 -9.91 4.69
N LEU A 81 6.18 -8.80 4.05
CA LEU A 81 7.10 -7.79 3.53
C LEU A 81 7.48 -6.72 4.58
N GLY A 82 6.93 -6.80 5.80
CA GLY A 82 7.14 -5.80 6.84
C GLY A 82 6.57 -4.42 6.45
N TYR A 83 7.13 -3.35 7.03
CA TYR A 83 6.65 -1.97 6.84
C TYR A 83 7.17 -1.32 5.56
N SER A 84 8.42 -1.65 5.20
CA SER A 84 9.09 -1.19 3.98
C SER A 84 10.03 -2.28 3.50
N CYS A 85 10.14 -2.48 2.18
CA CYS A 85 11.09 -3.43 1.61
C CYS A 85 11.52 -3.04 0.19
N PHE A 86 12.65 -3.61 -0.25
CA PHE A 86 12.97 -3.69 -1.67
C PHE A 86 12.29 -4.90 -2.28
N VAL A 87 11.87 -4.78 -3.54
CA VAL A 87 11.24 -5.87 -4.31
C VAL A 87 12.00 -5.99 -5.63
N HIS A 88 12.57 -7.15 -5.90
CA HIS A 88 13.23 -7.41 -7.18
C HIS A 88 12.30 -8.28 -8.03
N LEU A 89 11.79 -7.71 -9.12
CA LEU A 89 11.07 -8.48 -10.13
C LEU A 89 12.06 -8.88 -11.22
N VAL A 90 12.35 -10.17 -11.32
CA VAL A 90 13.27 -10.74 -12.32
C VAL A 90 12.44 -11.49 -13.34
N PHE A 91 12.57 -11.10 -14.61
CA PHE A 91 11.92 -11.75 -15.74
C PHE A 91 12.98 -12.45 -16.58
N GLU A 92 12.78 -13.74 -16.82
CA GLU A 92 13.67 -14.58 -17.62
C GLU A 92 12.91 -15.11 -18.82
N ARG A 93 13.49 -14.99 -20.01
CA ARG A 93 12.90 -15.57 -21.22
C ARG A 93 13.27 -17.04 -21.31
N GLU A 94 12.27 -17.90 -21.46
CA GLU A 94 12.48 -19.33 -21.64
C GLU A 94 13.42 -19.60 -22.82
N ASN A 95 14.40 -20.50 -22.64
CA ASN A 95 15.42 -20.84 -23.63
C ASN A 95 16.33 -19.66 -24.07
N SER A 96 16.48 -18.64 -23.23
CA SER A 96 17.39 -17.51 -23.46
C SER A 96 18.23 -17.21 -22.21
N ASN A 97 19.35 -16.51 -22.38
CA ASN A 97 20.12 -15.92 -21.27
C ASN A 97 19.67 -14.47 -20.97
N GLU A 98 18.63 -14.00 -21.66
CA GLU A 98 18.03 -12.68 -21.47
C GLU A 98 17.28 -12.63 -20.13
N HIS A 99 17.65 -11.66 -19.30
CA HIS A 99 17.02 -11.39 -18.02
C HIS A 99 16.80 -9.87 -17.86
N HIS A 100 15.67 -9.51 -17.27
CA HIS A 100 15.29 -8.14 -16.99
C HIS A 100 14.99 -7.98 -15.50
N LEU A 101 15.60 -6.99 -14.86
CA LEU A 101 15.43 -6.71 -13.43
C LEU A 101 14.74 -5.36 -13.23
N PHE A 102 13.57 -5.39 -12.60
CA PHE A 102 12.88 -4.20 -12.13
C PHE A 102 12.98 -4.10 -10.61
N LYS A 103 13.95 -3.30 -10.14
CA LYS A 103 14.15 -3.01 -8.72
C LYS A 103 13.09 -2.04 -8.21
N GLY A 104 12.33 -2.46 -7.22
CA GLY A 104 11.28 -1.69 -6.57
C GLY A 104 11.58 -1.38 -5.11
N CYS A 105 10.94 -0.34 -4.58
CA CYS A 105 10.98 -0.01 -3.16
C CYS A 105 9.60 0.41 -2.66
N ILE A 106 9.07 -0.32 -1.68
CA ILE A 106 7.72 -0.08 -1.15
C ILE A 106 7.79 0.35 0.31
N THR A 107 6.83 1.16 0.73
CA THR A 107 6.60 1.51 2.13
C THR A 107 5.14 1.82 2.39
N HIS A 108 4.63 1.47 3.57
CA HIS A 108 3.37 2.05 4.02
C HIS A 108 3.46 3.57 4.11
N GLY A 109 4.61 4.13 4.51
CA GLY A 109 4.80 5.57 4.65
C GLY A 109 4.41 6.09 6.04
N GLY A 110 4.32 7.41 6.23
CA GLY A 110 4.05 7.98 7.57
C GLY A 110 3.92 9.49 7.60
N SER A 111 3.41 10.09 6.52
CA SER A 111 3.26 11.53 6.38
C SER A 111 1.84 11.99 6.74
N GLY A 112 1.71 13.04 7.55
CA GLY A 112 0.42 13.69 7.85
C GLY A 112 -0.05 14.68 6.78
N ALA A 113 0.40 14.51 5.53
CA ALA A 113 0.06 15.43 4.45
C ALA A 113 -1.42 15.33 4.06
N THR A 114 -2.13 16.44 4.18
CA THR A 114 -3.56 16.52 3.83
C THR A 114 -3.81 17.07 2.44
N THR A 115 -2.78 17.57 1.73
CA THR A 115 -2.90 18.12 0.37
C THR A 115 -2.21 17.23 -0.67
N ASP A 116 -2.63 17.31 -1.93
CA ASP A 116 -2.01 16.56 -3.04
C ASP A 116 -0.51 16.89 -3.19
N THR A 117 -0.14 18.18 -3.10
CA THR A 117 1.25 18.61 -3.13
C THR A 117 2.07 18.01 -1.99
N GLY A 118 1.52 18.01 -0.77
CA GLY A 118 2.20 17.41 0.39
C GLY A 118 2.39 15.90 0.23
N ALA A 119 1.38 15.20 -0.29
CA ALA A 119 1.43 13.77 -0.55
C ALA A 119 2.49 13.43 -1.61
N LYS A 120 2.50 14.17 -2.73
CA LYS A 120 3.53 14.04 -3.76
C LYS A 120 4.92 14.33 -3.21
N ASN A 121 5.10 15.35 -2.39
CA ASN A 121 6.40 15.66 -1.79
C ASN A 121 6.91 14.56 -0.84
N ALA A 122 6.01 13.89 -0.10
CA ALA A 122 6.39 12.73 0.71
C ALA A 122 6.89 11.57 -0.16
N LEU A 123 6.18 11.25 -1.24
CA LEU A 123 6.62 10.26 -2.23
C LEU A 123 7.95 10.66 -2.88
N ARG A 124 8.09 11.93 -3.32
CA ARG A 124 9.35 12.45 -3.89
C ARG A 124 10.53 12.24 -2.96
N LYS A 125 10.36 12.54 -1.67
CA LYS A 125 11.40 12.35 -0.67
C LYS A 125 11.78 10.88 -0.54
N TRP A 126 10.79 9.98 -0.48
CA TRP A 126 11.03 8.54 -0.42
C TRP A 126 11.81 8.03 -1.63
N MET A 127 11.43 8.48 -2.84
CA MET A 127 12.14 8.14 -4.08
C MET A 127 13.61 8.58 -4.03
N THR A 128 13.90 9.80 -3.55
CA THR A 128 15.30 10.28 -3.48
C THR A 128 16.16 9.60 -2.42
N GLN A 129 15.56 8.87 -1.47
CA GLN A 129 16.27 8.23 -0.36
C GLN A 129 16.65 6.79 -0.63
N ASN A 130 16.14 6.19 -1.70
CA ASN A 130 16.31 4.78 -2.00
C ASN A 130 16.70 4.64 -3.47
N ASP A 131 17.48 3.62 -3.81
CA ASP A 131 17.82 3.33 -5.19
C ASP A 131 16.90 2.24 -5.74
N ALA A 132 15.91 2.62 -6.54
CA ALA A 132 14.99 1.74 -7.25
C ALA A 132 14.50 2.40 -8.55
N LEU A 133 13.87 1.60 -9.42
CA LEU A 133 13.22 2.05 -10.65
C LEU A 133 11.73 2.34 -10.40
N TRP A 134 11.09 1.60 -9.50
CA TRP A 134 9.70 1.85 -9.13
C TRP A 134 9.51 1.97 -7.62
N TYR A 135 8.55 2.80 -7.20
CA TYR A 135 8.28 3.08 -5.80
C TYR A 135 6.78 3.02 -5.51
N ALA A 136 6.42 2.44 -4.37
CA ALA A 136 5.04 2.48 -3.88
C ALA A 136 4.99 3.07 -2.47
N TYR A 137 4.11 4.06 -2.26
CA TYR A 137 3.95 4.76 -1.00
C TYR A 137 2.48 4.75 -0.57
N GLY A 138 2.20 4.16 0.59
CA GLY A 138 0.86 4.03 1.16
C GLY A 138 0.44 5.20 2.04
N HIS A 139 -0.38 4.90 3.06
CA HIS A 139 -0.81 5.76 4.19
C HIS A 139 -1.62 7.02 3.85
N LEU A 140 -1.34 7.68 2.73
CA LEU A 140 -1.88 8.99 2.38
C LEU A 140 -3.29 8.95 1.78
N HIS A 141 -3.85 7.76 1.56
CA HIS A 141 -5.21 7.55 1.03
C HIS A 141 -5.49 8.28 -0.29
N ARG A 142 -4.47 8.34 -1.16
CA ARG A 142 -4.51 9.02 -2.46
C ARG A 142 -3.98 8.12 -3.55
N VAL A 143 -4.54 8.27 -4.74
CA VAL A 143 -4.04 7.64 -5.97
C VAL A 143 -3.39 8.70 -6.84
N GLY A 144 -2.12 8.54 -7.15
CA GLY A 144 -1.35 9.47 -7.96
C GLY A 144 0.02 8.91 -8.33
N MET A 145 0.70 9.59 -9.25
CA MET A 145 2.02 9.21 -9.73
C MET A 145 2.99 10.39 -9.70
N ILE A 146 4.28 10.05 -9.74
CA ILE A 146 5.39 10.91 -10.09
C ILE A 146 6.30 10.11 -11.02
N ASP A 147 6.41 10.57 -12.26
CA ASP A 147 7.41 10.17 -13.22
C ASP A 147 8.65 11.06 -13.09
N ARG A 148 9.83 10.45 -13.26
CA ARG A 148 11.11 11.16 -13.35
C ARG A 148 12.03 10.42 -14.31
N ASP A 149 12.64 11.22 -15.17
CA ASP A 149 13.80 10.83 -15.94
C ASP A 149 15.04 11.27 -15.15
N GLU A 150 15.83 10.30 -14.69
CA GLU A 150 17.07 10.56 -13.95
C GLU A 150 18.27 10.20 -14.82
N LEU A 151 19.32 11.02 -14.82
CA LEU A 151 20.57 10.63 -15.46
C LEU A 151 21.26 9.55 -14.61
N GLY A 152 21.46 8.38 -15.22
CA GLY A 152 22.17 7.26 -14.61
C GLY A 152 23.39 6.83 -15.41
N THR A 153 24.08 5.81 -14.91
CA THR A 153 25.07 5.07 -15.69
C THR A 153 24.71 3.59 -15.73
N ASN A 154 24.99 2.93 -16.85
CA ASN A 154 24.91 1.48 -16.94
C ASN A 154 26.20 0.81 -16.42
N GLN A 155 26.24 -0.52 -16.44
CA GLN A 155 27.39 -1.31 -15.97
C GLN A 155 28.72 -1.04 -16.72
N ILE A 156 28.66 -0.43 -17.91
CA ILE A 156 29.83 -0.04 -18.71
C ILE A 156 30.09 1.48 -18.67
N ASN A 157 29.54 2.18 -17.68
CA ASN A 157 29.70 3.62 -17.43
C ASN A 157 29.23 4.54 -18.58
N LYS A 158 28.31 4.09 -19.43
CA LYS A 158 27.62 4.98 -20.36
C LYS A 158 26.50 5.69 -19.63
N ILE A 159 26.38 7.00 -19.88
CA ILE A 159 25.24 7.81 -19.43
C ILE A 159 23.97 7.25 -20.09
N ILE A 160 22.96 6.98 -19.28
CA ILE A 160 21.64 6.51 -19.70
C ILE A 160 20.57 7.40 -19.08
N ASP A 161 19.42 7.44 -19.74
CA ASP A 161 18.20 7.89 -19.10
C ASP A 161 17.65 6.74 -18.23
N LYS A 162 17.38 7.02 -16.96
CA LYS A 162 16.87 6.08 -15.97
C LYS A 162 15.44 6.48 -15.66
N GLU A 163 14.51 5.84 -16.36
CA GLU A 163 13.08 5.99 -16.10
C GLU A 163 12.75 5.52 -14.68
N THR A 164 12.09 6.39 -13.92
CA THR A 164 11.70 6.13 -12.54
C THR A 164 10.25 6.51 -12.29
N ILE A 165 9.47 5.57 -11.74
CA ILE A 165 8.04 5.79 -11.43
C ILE A 165 7.79 5.63 -9.93
N GLY A 166 7.20 6.64 -9.31
CA GLY A 166 6.65 6.57 -7.96
C GLY A 166 5.13 6.62 -7.97
N VAL A 167 4.47 5.80 -7.16
CA VAL A 167 3.01 5.79 -7.02
C VAL A 167 2.56 5.95 -5.57
N LEU A 168 1.49 6.73 -5.39
CA LEU A 168 0.65 6.68 -4.19
C LEU A 168 -0.38 5.56 -4.40
N THR A 169 -0.46 4.60 -3.48
CA THR A 169 -1.14 3.32 -3.78
C THR A 169 -2.66 3.36 -3.74
N GLY A 170 -3.27 4.43 -3.25
CA GLY A 170 -4.72 4.55 -3.09
C GLY A 170 -5.25 4.05 -1.75
N CYS A 171 -6.56 3.91 -1.69
CA CYS A 171 -7.30 3.36 -0.55
C CYS A 171 -8.70 2.89 -0.98
N PHE A 172 -9.28 2.01 -0.16
CA PHE A 172 -10.67 1.58 -0.28
C PHE A 172 -11.54 2.07 0.89
N PHE A 173 -11.04 3.03 1.67
CA PHE A 173 -11.71 3.61 2.83
C PHE A 173 -12.31 4.98 2.48
N ARG A 174 -13.60 5.17 2.78
CA ARG A 174 -14.32 6.42 2.56
C ARG A 174 -14.29 7.30 3.80
N THR A 175 -13.85 8.55 3.62
CA THR A 175 -13.88 9.59 4.68
C THR A 175 -15.31 9.89 5.14
N TYR A 176 -16.23 10.03 4.19
CA TYR A 176 -17.63 10.40 4.41
C TYR A 176 -18.55 9.27 3.92
N GLN A 177 -19.55 8.93 4.71
CA GLN A 177 -20.55 7.90 4.39
C GLN A 177 -21.91 8.34 4.93
N ASP A 178 -22.96 8.22 4.12
CA ASP A 178 -24.32 8.58 4.52
C ASP A 178 -24.95 7.48 5.41
N GLY A 179 -25.81 7.87 6.35
CA GLY A 179 -26.56 6.95 7.21
C GLY A 179 -25.74 6.21 8.27
N VAL A 180 -24.48 6.59 8.50
CA VAL A 180 -23.61 6.03 9.56
C VAL A 180 -23.04 7.12 10.45
N ASP A 181 -22.64 6.77 11.67
CA ASP A 181 -21.97 7.72 12.57
C ASP A 181 -20.66 8.24 11.93
N PRO A 182 -20.28 9.52 12.15
CA PRO A 182 -19.10 10.12 11.52
C PRO A 182 -17.80 9.33 11.77
N SER A 183 -17.00 9.14 10.72
CA SER A 183 -15.68 8.53 10.85
C SER A 183 -14.67 9.49 11.51
N TYR A 184 -13.53 8.98 11.97
CA TYR A 184 -12.44 9.85 12.45
C TYR A 184 -12.00 10.88 11.40
N GLY A 185 -11.96 10.48 10.12
CA GLY A 185 -11.60 11.39 9.03
C GLY A 185 -12.62 12.51 8.83
N GLU A 186 -13.91 12.20 8.96
CA GLU A 186 -14.99 13.17 8.92
C GLU A 186 -14.98 14.12 10.12
N MET A 187 -14.79 13.60 11.34
CA MET A 187 -14.65 14.42 12.56
C MET A 187 -13.46 15.37 12.49
N ARG A 188 -12.41 15.01 11.73
CA ARG A 188 -11.22 15.83 11.46
C ARG A 188 -11.35 16.71 10.22
N THR A 189 -12.50 16.69 9.55
CA THR A 189 -12.78 17.47 8.33
C THR A 189 -11.74 17.26 7.23
N PHE A 190 -11.27 16.02 7.07
CA PHE A 190 -10.38 15.68 5.96
C PHE A 190 -11.12 15.68 4.63
N GLU A 191 -10.40 15.88 3.53
CA GLU A 191 -11.00 15.78 2.20
C GLU A 191 -11.60 14.39 1.95
N PRO A 192 -12.64 14.29 1.09
CA PRO A 192 -13.11 13.00 0.61
C PRO A 192 -12.00 12.22 -0.10
N ASN A 193 -11.81 10.96 0.28
CA ASN A 193 -10.82 10.10 -0.37
C ASN A 193 -11.29 9.68 -1.77
N THR A 194 -10.33 9.56 -2.70
CA THR A 194 -10.56 8.87 -3.97
C THR A 194 -10.44 7.36 -3.75
N ILE A 195 -11.52 6.62 -3.98
CA ILE A 195 -11.52 5.16 -3.88
C ILE A 195 -10.87 4.55 -5.12
N GLY A 196 -9.83 3.75 -4.91
CA GLY A 196 -9.09 3.16 -6.02
C GLY A 196 -7.68 2.75 -5.66
N TYR A 197 -6.95 2.35 -6.69
CA TYR A 197 -5.59 1.85 -6.59
C TYR A 197 -4.74 2.25 -7.81
N SER A 198 -3.43 2.15 -7.62
CA SER A 198 -2.43 2.39 -8.65
C SER A 198 -1.97 1.07 -9.27
N VAL A 199 -1.70 1.10 -10.58
CA VAL A 199 -1.13 -0.01 -11.34
C VAL A 199 0.15 0.49 -12.01
N ILE A 200 1.22 -0.29 -11.88
CA ILE A 200 2.44 -0.14 -12.66
C ILE A 200 2.46 -1.31 -13.64
N GLU A 201 2.51 -1.01 -14.94
CA GLU A 201 2.66 -2.00 -16.00
C GLU A 201 4.13 -2.01 -16.44
N PHE A 202 4.69 -3.20 -16.63
CA PHE A 202 6.08 -3.40 -17.03
C PHE A 202 6.10 -3.92 -18.47
N ASP A 203 6.72 -3.19 -19.39
CA ASP A 203 7.05 -3.73 -20.72
C ASP A 203 8.45 -4.34 -20.67
N ILE A 204 8.49 -5.67 -20.71
CA ILE A 204 9.73 -6.43 -20.58
C ILE A 204 10.58 -6.33 -21.86
N ASN A 205 9.97 -6.15 -23.03
CA ASN A 205 10.71 -6.09 -24.29
C ASN A 205 11.33 -4.71 -24.49
N GLU A 206 10.62 -3.65 -24.09
CA GLU A 206 11.12 -2.28 -24.17
C GLU A 206 11.93 -1.87 -22.94
N GLY A 207 11.82 -2.61 -21.83
CA GLY A 207 12.46 -2.27 -20.57
C GLY A 207 11.85 -1.03 -19.91
N SER A 208 10.61 -0.70 -20.26
CA SER A 208 9.90 0.51 -19.83
C SER A 208 8.81 0.21 -18.81
N MET A 209 8.33 1.26 -18.14
CA MET A 209 7.23 1.15 -17.19
C MET A 209 6.13 2.17 -17.54
N SER A 210 4.89 1.83 -17.22
CA SER A 210 3.78 2.79 -17.34
C SER A 210 2.89 2.77 -16.12
N PHE A 211 2.16 3.86 -15.92
CA PHE A 211 1.25 4.03 -14.79
C PHE A 211 -0.20 4.08 -15.24
N GLN A 212 -1.06 3.35 -14.54
CA GLN A 212 -2.50 3.51 -14.63
C GLN A 212 -3.13 3.75 -13.26
N LYS A 213 -4.02 4.73 -13.21
CA LYS A 213 -4.89 4.99 -12.06
C LYS A 213 -6.23 4.29 -12.27
N LYS A 214 -6.62 3.40 -11.36
CA LYS A 214 -7.94 2.75 -11.34
C LYS A 214 -8.77 3.34 -10.21
N VAL A 215 -9.79 4.13 -10.57
CA VAL A 215 -10.68 4.81 -9.62
C VAL A 215 -12.08 4.29 -9.78
N TYR A 216 -12.72 4.03 -8.65
CA TYR A 216 -14.14 3.75 -8.57
C TYR A 216 -14.86 5.07 -8.32
N LYS A 217 -15.53 5.57 -9.34
CA LYS A 217 -16.63 6.53 -9.17
C LYS A 217 -17.87 5.67 -9.02
N GLU A 218 -18.67 5.87 -7.98
CA GLU A 218 -19.90 5.09 -7.83
C GLU A 218 -20.73 5.12 -9.11
N VAL A 219 -21.11 3.92 -9.54
CA VAL A 219 -22.41 3.66 -10.15
C VAL A 219 -23.22 3.08 -8.99
N ASP A 220 -24.38 3.70 -8.75
CA ASP A 220 -25.43 3.42 -7.75
C ASP A 220 -25.38 2.06 -7.01
#